data_AF-A0A8S3I4H8-F1
#
_entry.id   AF-A0A8S3I4H8-F1
#
_cell.length_a   1.000
_cell.length_b   1.000
_cell.length_c   1.000
_cell.angle_alpha   90.00
_cell.angle_beta   90.00
_cell.angle_gamma   90.00
#
_symmetry.space_group_name_H-M   'P 1'
#
loop_
_entity.id
_entity.type
_entity.pdbx_description
1 polymer ?
#
loop_
_entity_poly.entity_id
_entity_poly.type
_entity_poly.pdbx_seq_one_letter_code
_entity_poly.pdbx_strand_id
1 'polypeptide(L)'
;IVDIATLQHGSRNVLHDLAFTLIDAGKTKQAEKIFRTPWLKARNSRINLHALLLADSNNLNALVDAIKLTRSLSGVNQSQLVTAAIRVALRLDQSDMIDWLIREIQENKIQLDIRIKKYLNY
;
A
#
# COMPACT_ATOMS: atom_id res chain seq x y z
N ILE A 1 -17.15 -9.04 -30.27
CA ILE A 1 -17.27 -7.65 -29.76
C ILE A 1 -16.55 -7.64 -28.42
N VAL A 2 -15.31 -7.12 -28.38
CA VAL A 2 -14.53 -7.01 -27.13
C VAL A 2 -15.04 -5.78 -26.40
N ASP A 3 -15.54 -6.00 -25.19
CA ASP A 3 -16.23 -4.99 -24.40
C ASP A 3 -15.24 -3.90 -23.94
N ILE A 4 -15.59 -2.63 -24.13
CA ILE A 4 -14.73 -1.46 -23.81
C ILE A 4 -14.40 -1.43 -22.31
N ALA A 5 -15.26 -2.05 -21.49
CA ALA A 5 -15.06 -2.28 -20.07
C ALA A 5 -13.83 -3.15 -19.76
N THR A 6 -13.50 -4.15 -20.60
CA THR A 6 -12.37 -5.07 -20.38
C THR A 6 -11.02 -4.37 -20.65
N LEU A 7 -10.96 -3.52 -21.67
CA LEU A 7 -9.78 -2.70 -21.99
C LEU A 7 -9.49 -1.64 -20.92
N GLN A 8 -10.52 -0.97 -20.40
CA GLN A 8 -10.36 -0.02 -19.31
C GLN A 8 -9.96 -0.66 -17.97
N HIS A 9 -10.35 -1.92 -17.73
CA HIS A 9 -9.97 -2.67 -16.53
C HIS A 9 -8.50 -3.14 -16.58
N GLY A 10 -8.06 -3.61 -17.75
CA GLY A 10 -6.67 -4.01 -17.99
C GLY A 10 -5.70 -2.83 -17.80
N SER A 11 -5.98 -1.69 -18.43
CA SER A 11 -5.14 -0.48 -18.36
C SER A 11 -4.97 0.05 -16.93
N ARG A 12 -6.05 0.09 -16.13
CA ARG A 12 -5.97 0.53 -14.73
C ARG A 12 -5.16 -0.42 -13.85
N ASN A 13 -5.30 -1.73 -14.04
CA ASN A 13 -4.49 -2.70 -13.30
C ASN A 13 -3.01 -2.54 -13.65
N VAL A 14 -2.69 -2.36 -14.93
CA VAL A 14 -1.31 -2.13 -15.39
C VAL A 14 -0.70 -0.89 -14.75
N LEU A 15 -1.44 0.20 -14.58
CA LEU A 15 -0.93 1.40 -13.91
C LEU A 15 -0.61 1.17 -12.42
N HIS A 16 -1.46 0.43 -11.71
CA HIS A 16 -1.17 0.03 -10.33
C HIS A 16 0.05 -0.89 -10.28
N ASP A 17 0.13 -1.90 -11.14
CA ASP A 17 1.27 -2.82 -11.17
C ASP A 17 2.58 -2.11 -11.49
N LEU A 18 2.56 -1.19 -12.47
CA LEU A 18 3.72 -0.38 -12.80
C LEU A 18 4.13 0.49 -11.62
N ALA A 19 3.18 1.18 -10.97
CA ALA A 19 3.48 2.02 -9.82
C ALA A 19 4.09 1.20 -8.66
N PHE A 20 3.57 0.01 -8.37
CA PHE A 20 4.13 -0.86 -7.34
C PHE A 20 5.48 -1.47 -7.72
N THR A 21 5.69 -1.82 -8.99
CA THR A 21 7.01 -2.24 -9.50
C THR A 21 8.04 -1.12 -9.34
N LEU A 22 7.64 0.13 -9.59
CA LEU A 22 8.49 1.30 -9.38
C LEU A 22 8.78 1.54 -7.90
N ILE A 23 7.80 1.33 -7.02
CA ILE A 23 8.01 1.40 -5.55
C ILE A 23 9.02 0.33 -5.11
N ASP A 24 8.82 -0.92 -5.50
CA ASP A 24 9.69 -2.04 -5.12
C ASP A 24 11.13 -1.83 -5.61
N ALA A 25 11.29 -1.23 -6.80
CA ALA A 25 12.57 -0.83 -7.36
C ALA A 25 13.16 0.48 -6.77
N GLY A 26 12.53 1.10 -5.76
CA GLY A 26 12.98 2.35 -5.14
C GLY A 26 12.79 3.61 -5.99
N LYS A 27 12.07 3.53 -7.11
CA LYS A 27 11.77 4.64 -8.03
C LYS A 27 10.51 5.42 -7.60
N THR A 28 10.44 5.81 -6.33
CA THR A 28 9.26 6.42 -5.70
C THR A 28 8.75 7.67 -6.41
N LYS A 29 9.64 8.56 -6.89
CA LYS A 29 9.25 9.75 -7.67
C LYS A 29 8.51 9.42 -8.97
N GLN A 30 8.80 8.28 -9.59
CA GLN A 30 8.11 7.86 -10.81
C GLN A 30 6.75 7.24 -10.48
N ALA A 31 6.69 6.41 -9.43
CA ALA A 31 5.43 5.87 -8.91
C ALA A 31 4.47 6.98 -8.47
N GLU A 32 4.99 8.02 -7.81
CA GLU A 32 4.22 9.19 -7.38
C GLU A 32 3.53 9.90 -8.55
N LYS A 33 4.22 10.08 -9.68
CA LYS A 33 3.62 10.67 -10.89
C LYS A 33 2.40 9.88 -11.36
N ILE A 34 2.45 8.56 -11.28
CA ILE A 34 1.32 7.70 -11.64
C ILE A 34 0.17 7.91 -10.66
N PHE A 35 0.43 7.86 -9.35
CA PHE A 35 -0.63 8.00 -8.33
C PHE A 35 -1.27 9.39 -8.27
N ARG A 36 -0.54 10.44 -8.63
CA ARG A 36 -1.09 11.81 -8.75
C ARG A 36 -1.98 12.02 -9.96
N THR A 37 -2.11 11.03 -10.84
CA THR A 37 -2.99 11.11 -12.01
C THR A 37 -4.45 11.31 -11.56
N PRO A 38 -5.11 12.44 -11.87
CA PRO A 38 -6.37 12.81 -11.23
C PRO A 38 -7.53 11.81 -11.41
N TRP A 39 -7.56 11.10 -12.54
CA TRP A 39 -8.59 10.10 -12.84
C TRP A 39 -8.27 8.70 -12.27
N LEU A 40 -7.08 8.51 -11.70
CA LEU A 40 -6.70 7.23 -11.11
C LEU A 40 -7.34 7.11 -9.72
N LYS A 41 -8.29 6.19 -9.61
CA LYS A 41 -8.90 5.83 -8.32
C LYS A 41 -8.20 4.63 -7.70
N ALA A 42 -8.35 4.50 -6.39
CA ALA A 42 -7.82 3.33 -5.69
C ALA A 42 -8.46 2.04 -6.22
N ARG A 43 -7.61 1.02 -6.41
CA ARG A 43 -8.04 -0.34 -6.67
C ARG A 43 -7.58 -1.21 -5.51
N ASN A 44 -8.34 -1.18 -4.42
CA ASN A 44 -7.95 -1.80 -3.15
C ASN A 44 -7.58 -3.28 -3.29
N SER A 45 -8.21 -4.05 -4.20
CA SER A 45 -7.81 -5.43 -4.46
C SER A 45 -6.38 -5.57 -5.00
N ARG A 46 -5.93 -4.65 -5.87
CA ARG A 46 -4.55 -4.65 -6.41
C ARG A 46 -3.56 -4.11 -5.39
N ILE A 47 -3.93 -3.05 -4.68
CA ILE A 47 -3.11 -2.50 -3.59
C ILE A 47 -2.87 -3.58 -2.52
N ASN A 48 -3.91 -4.33 -2.14
CA ASN A 48 -3.81 -5.41 -1.17
C ASN A 48 -2.94 -6.57 -1.67
N LEU A 49 -3.04 -6.92 -2.95
CA LEU A 49 -2.16 -7.94 -3.55
C LEU A 49 -0.69 -7.52 -3.44
N HIS A 50 -0.36 -6.30 -3.85
CA HIS A 50 1.02 -5.80 -3.78
C HIS A 50 1.50 -5.65 -2.34
N ALA A 51 0.63 -5.28 -1.40
CA ALA A 51 0.96 -5.28 0.03
C ALA A 51 1.40 -6.67 0.53
N LEU A 52 0.75 -7.74 0.06
CA LEU A 52 1.14 -9.12 0.38
C LEU A 52 2.49 -9.49 -0.25
N LEU A 53 2.70 -9.15 -1.53
CA LEU A 53 3.96 -9.43 -2.23
C LEU A 53 5.15 -8.73 -1.58
N LEU A 54 5.01 -7.44 -1.24
CA LEU A 54 6.06 -6.69 -0.55
C LEU A 54 6.31 -7.20 0.88
N ALA A 55 5.28 -7.70 1.55
CA ALA A 55 5.44 -8.33 2.86
C ALA A 55 6.19 -9.65 2.78
N ASP A 56 5.95 -10.46 1.75
CA ASP A 56 6.62 -11.74 1.52
C ASP A 56 8.12 -11.53 1.26
N SER A 57 8.48 -10.47 0.53
CA SER A 57 9.87 -10.07 0.28
C SER A 57 10.54 -9.31 1.44
N ASN A 58 9.84 -9.10 2.57
CA ASN A 58 10.31 -8.27 3.70
C ASN A 58 10.72 -6.83 3.31
N ASN A 59 10.17 -6.29 2.21
CA ASN A 59 10.55 -4.95 1.75
C ASN A 59 9.77 -3.86 2.51
N LEU A 60 10.23 -3.58 3.74
CA LEU A 60 9.59 -2.59 4.63
C LEU A 60 9.57 -1.18 4.03
N ASN A 61 10.65 -0.77 3.37
CA ASN A 61 10.75 0.55 2.75
C ASN A 61 9.70 0.72 1.64
N ALA A 62 9.57 -0.28 0.77
CA ALA A 62 8.54 -0.27 -0.27
C ALA A 62 7.11 -0.21 0.31
N LEU A 63 6.84 -0.90 1.42
CA LEU A 63 5.55 -0.82 2.11
C LEU A 63 5.28 0.59 2.66
N VAL A 64 6.28 1.22 3.28
CA VAL A 64 6.17 2.59 3.80
C VAL A 64 5.93 3.59 2.66
N ASP A 65 6.65 3.46 1.56
CA ASP A 65 6.46 4.30 0.39
C ASP A 65 5.09 4.07 -0.26
N ALA A 66 4.62 2.83 -0.34
CA ALA A 66 3.28 2.52 -0.81
C ALA A 66 2.19 3.18 0.07
N ILE A 67 2.33 3.16 1.40
CA ILE A 67 1.41 3.84 2.32
C ILE A 67 1.35 5.34 2.03
N LYS A 68 2.51 5.98 1.88
CA LYS A 68 2.61 7.42 1.60
C LYS A 68 2.00 7.79 0.25
N LEU A 69 2.38 7.07 -0.80
CA LEU A 69 2.00 7.42 -2.17
C LEU A 69 0.53 7.13 -2.48
N THR A 70 0.02 5.99 -2.02
CA THR A 70 -1.38 5.61 -2.31
C THR A 70 -2.40 6.43 -1.55
N ARG A 71 -2.01 7.19 -0.52
CA ARG A 71 -2.88 8.13 0.22
C ARG A 71 -3.52 9.19 -0.69
N SER A 72 -2.83 9.56 -1.77
CA SER A 72 -3.33 10.51 -2.77
C SER A 72 -4.53 9.98 -3.57
N LEU A 73 -4.78 8.66 -3.55
CA LEU A 73 -5.84 8.04 -4.33
C LEU A 73 -7.20 8.14 -3.63
N SER A 74 -8.20 8.62 -4.36
CA SER A 74 -9.59 8.60 -3.91
C SER A 74 -10.10 7.16 -3.69
N GLY A 75 -10.67 6.90 -2.51
CA GLY A 75 -11.27 5.61 -2.13
C GLY A 75 -10.28 4.55 -1.64
N VAL A 76 -9.04 4.94 -1.33
CA VAL A 76 -8.01 4.00 -0.86
C VAL A 76 -8.34 3.46 0.53
N ASN A 77 -8.10 2.16 0.72
CA ASN A 77 -8.10 1.51 2.02
C ASN A 77 -6.65 1.14 2.38
N GLN A 78 -6.09 1.85 3.36
CA GLN A 78 -4.70 1.69 3.82
C GLN A 78 -4.51 0.50 4.77
N SER A 79 -5.58 -0.14 5.24
CA SER A 79 -5.54 -1.13 6.32
C SER A 79 -4.57 -2.27 6.02
N GLN A 80 -4.63 -2.83 4.81
CA GLN A 80 -3.77 -3.96 4.42
C GLN A 80 -2.30 -3.56 4.25
N LEU A 81 -2.01 -2.36 3.73
CA LEU A 81 -0.64 -1.87 3.58
C LEU A 81 0.02 -1.64 4.94
N VAL A 82 -0.67 -0.97 5.85
CA VAL A 82 -0.17 -0.71 7.22
C VAL A 82 -0.03 -2.01 7.99
N THR A 83 -1.00 -2.91 7.87
CA THR A 83 -0.95 -4.28 8.39
C THR A 83 0.32 -5.02 7.96
N ALA A 84 0.60 -5.01 6.66
CA ALA A 84 1.78 -5.64 6.08
C ALA A 84 3.07 -5.00 6.63
N ALA A 85 3.12 -3.67 6.67
CA ALA A 85 4.26 -2.91 7.19
C ALA A 85 4.56 -3.25 8.65
N ILE A 86 3.56 -3.31 9.53
CA ILE A 86 3.74 -3.67 10.95
C ILE A 86 4.30 -5.08 11.09
N ARG A 87 3.77 -6.06 10.35
CA ARG A 87 4.24 -7.44 10.41
C ARG A 87 5.69 -7.57 9.93
N VAL A 88 6.07 -6.83 8.90
CA VAL A 88 7.47 -6.81 8.43
C VAL A 88 8.35 -6.10 9.45
N ALA A 89 7.94 -4.95 9.97
CA ALA A 89 8.70 -4.18 10.95
C ALA A 89 8.96 -5.00 12.24
N LEU A 90 7.96 -5.73 12.73
CA LEU A 90 8.12 -6.66 13.87
C LEU A 90 9.11 -7.79 13.57
N ARG A 91 9.07 -8.37 12.36
CA ARG A 91 10.02 -9.44 11.96
C ARG A 91 11.46 -8.93 11.82
N LEU A 92 11.62 -7.66 11.44
CA LEU A 92 12.92 -7.01 11.23
C LEU A 92 13.41 -6.23 12.47
N ASP A 93 12.70 -6.32 13.59
CA ASP A 93 12.99 -5.61 14.84
C ASP A 93 13.15 -4.08 14.67
N GLN A 94 12.32 -3.48 13.82
CA GLN A 94 12.35 -2.05 13.49
C GLN A 94 11.41 -1.25 14.40
N SER A 95 11.73 -1.14 15.70
CA SER A 95 10.86 -0.50 16.70
C SER A 95 10.44 0.93 16.35
N ASP A 96 11.38 1.77 15.88
CA ASP A 96 11.09 3.16 15.48
C ASP A 96 10.04 3.23 14.35
N MET A 97 10.06 2.26 13.45
CA MET A 97 9.09 2.19 12.35
C MET A 97 7.71 1.75 12.85
N ILE A 98 7.65 0.87 13.85
CA ILE A 98 6.39 0.46 14.47
C ILE A 98 5.73 1.67 15.14
N ASP A 99 6.50 2.47 15.87
CA ASP A 99 6.00 3.69 16.50
C ASP A 99 5.46 4.69 15.46
N TRP A 100 6.18 4.88 14.35
CA TRP A 100 5.71 5.71 13.24
C TRP A 100 4.39 5.17 12.66
N LEU A 101 4.30 3.85 12.38
CA LEU A 101 3.09 3.21 11.85
C LEU A 101 1.89 3.36 12.80
N ILE A 102 2.11 3.25 14.11
CA ILE A 102 1.05 3.45 15.12
C ILE A 102 0.52 4.88 15.08
N ARG A 103 1.40 5.89 14.97
CA ARG A 103 0.98 7.29 14.81
C ARG A 103 0.17 7.48 13.53
N GLU A 104 0.63 6.91 12.41
CA GLU A 104 -0.10 6.98 11.14
C GLU A 104 -1.51 6.37 11.24
N ILE A 105 -1.68 5.27 11.99
CA ILE A 105 -3.00 4.67 12.23
C ILE A 105 -3.92 5.62 12.98
N GLN A 106 -3.41 6.25 14.04
CA GLN A 106 -4.18 7.15 14.90
C GLN A 106 -4.58 8.42 14.14
N GLU A 107 -3.61 9.10 13.53
CA GLU A 107 -3.81 10.37 12.83
C GLU A 107 -4.77 10.23 11.65
N ASN A 108 -4.63 9.15 10.89
CA ASN A 108 -5.45 8.91 9.68
C ASN A 108 -6.68 8.04 9.97
N LYS A 109 -6.98 7.73 11.24
CA LYS A 109 -8.12 6.90 11.68
C LYS A 109 -8.24 5.58 10.89
N ILE A 110 -7.11 4.93 10.64
CA ILE A 110 -7.05 3.72 9.81
C ILE A 110 -7.67 2.55 10.60
N GLN A 111 -8.74 1.97 10.05
CA GLN A 111 -9.37 0.83 10.68
C GLN A 111 -8.56 -0.45 10.40
N LEU A 112 -7.84 -0.92 11.42
CA LEU A 112 -7.13 -2.20 11.36
C LEU A 112 -8.05 -3.40 11.58
N ASP A 113 -7.68 -4.53 10.97
CA ASP A 113 -8.26 -5.83 11.27
C ASP A 113 -8.04 -6.18 12.76
N ILE A 114 -9.08 -6.72 13.40
CA ILE A 114 -9.10 -7.13 14.81
C ILE A 114 -7.94 -8.08 15.15
N ARG A 115 -7.51 -8.90 14.19
CA ARG A 115 -6.39 -9.84 14.37
C ARG A 115 -5.07 -9.14 14.66
N ILE A 116 -4.91 -7.89 14.22
CA ILE A 116 -3.66 -7.13 14.36
C ILE A 116 -3.62 -6.29 15.62
N LYS A 117 -4.78 -5.86 16.11
CA LYS A 117 -4.88 -5.19 17.42
C LYS A 117 -4.27 -6.02 18.54
N LYS A 118 -4.29 -7.36 18.43
CA LYS A 118 -3.64 -8.28 19.38
C LYS A 118 -2.12 -8.14 19.44
N TYR A 119 -1.47 -7.71 18.36
CA TYR A 119 -0.02 -7.52 18.29
C TYR A 119 0.42 -6.10 18.61
N LEU A 120 -0.53 -5.16 18.74
CA LEU A 120 -0.29 -3.75 19.05
C LEU A 120 -0.69 -3.36 20.48
N ASN A 121 -1.37 -4.26 21.20
CA ASN A 121 -1.58 -4.09 22.62
C ASN A 121 -0.30 -4.53 23.33
N TYR A 122 0.39 -3.54 23.89
CA TYR A 122 1.28 -3.74 25.04
C TYR A 122 0.55 -4.51 26.16
#